data_AF-A0A9C9EMQ0-F1
#
_entry.id   AF-A0A9C9EMQ0-F1
#
_cell.length_a   1.000
_cell.length_b   1.000
_cell.length_c   1.000
_cell.angle_alpha   90.00
_cell.angle_beta   90.00
_cell.angle_gamma   90.00
#
_symmetry.space_group_name_H-M   'P 1'
#
loop_
_entity.id
_entity.type
_entity.pdbx_description
1 polymer ?
#
loop_
_entity_poly.entity_id
_entity_poly.type
_entity_poly.pdbx_seq_one_letter_code
_entity_poly.pdbx_strand_id
1 'polypeptide(L)'
;MKLLCDAVIVIESHNLKIWQYLQNRHEIFISSVVKDECLHCFTQGKRQFIDMEKDIKRGSIKILTLENSRRIRLPYKCTEKALREFEREALQNFGTTREC
;
A
#
# COMPACT_ATOMS: atom_id res chain seq x y z
N MET A 1 -10.67 2.32 -7.56
CA MET A 1 -11.28 2.55 -6.23
C MET A 1 -10.29 3.33 -5.36
N LYS A 2 -10.76 4.17 -4.43
CA LYS A 2 -9.91 4.89 -3.47
C LYS A 2 -9.65 4.02 -2.25
N LEU A 3 -8.40 3.86 -1.82
CA LEU A 3 -8.03 3.05 -0.66
C LEU A 3 -7.32 3.92 0.38
N LEU A 4 -7.74 3.83 1.65
CA LEU A 4 -6.94 4.32 2.76
C LEU A 4 -6.16 3.16 3.35
N CYS A 5 -4.83 3.20 3.22
CA CYS A 5 -3.93 2.17 3.72
C CYS A 5 -3.27 2.62 5.02
N ASP A 6 -3.22 1.72 6.00
CA ASP A 6 -2.34 1.86 7.15
C ASP A 6 -0.92 1.35 6.81
N ALA A 7 0.03 1.55 7.72
CA ALA A 7 1.41 1.15 7.47
C ALA A 7 1.57 -0.36 7.29
N VAL A 8 0.79 -1.18 8.03
CA VAL A 8 0.84 -2.63 7.91
C VAL A 8 0.50 -3.07 6.50
N ILE A 9 -0.58 -2.54 5.91
CA ILE A 9 -0.98 -2.86 4.53
C ILE A 9 0.11 -2.45 3.53
N VAL A 10 0.69 -1.26 3.70
CA VAL A 10 1.79 -0.80 2.82
C VAL A 10 2.98 -1.75 2.94
N ILE A 11 3.43 -2.03 4.15
CA ILE A 11 4.59 -2.88 4.42
C ILE A 11 4.39 -4.31 3.88
N GLU A 12 3.25 -4.94 4.19
CA GLU A 12 2.97 -6.31 3.76
C GLU A 12 2.83 -6.40 2.24
N SER A 13 2.15 -5.45 1.60
CA SER A 13 2.02 -5.44 0.14
C SER A 13 3.37 -5.25 -0.59
N HIS A 14 4.32 -4.53 0.01
CA HIS A 14 5.71 -4.48 -0.46
C HIS A 14 6.43 -5.83 -0.27
N ASN A 15 6.32 -6.45 0.90
CA ASN A 15 6.91 -7.78 1.18
C ASN A 15 6.44 -8.84 0.18
N LEU A 16 5.15 -8.82 -0.10
CA LEU A 16 4.49 -9.76 -1.00
C LEU A 16 4.66 -9.40 -2.49
N LYS A 17 5.37 -8.31 -2.80
CA LYS A 17 5.60 -7.81 -4.16
C LYS A 17 4.31 -7.51 -4.95
N ILE A 18 3.21 -7.20 -4.26
CA ILE A 18 1.93 -6.83 -4.87
C ILE A 18 1.67 -5.32 -4.86
N TRP A 19 2.54 -4.53 -4.23
CA TRP A 19 2.36 -3.08 -4.12
C TRP A 19 2.13 -2.37 -5.45
N GLN A 20 2.92 -2.71 -6.47
CA GLN A 20 2.80 -2.09 -7.79
C GLN A 20 1.45 -2.43 -8.47
N TYR A 21 0.91 -3.62 -8.22
CA TYR A 21 -0.45 -3.96 -8.67
C TYR A 21 -1.49 -3.05 -8.01
N LEU A 22 -1.41 -2.85 -6.70
CA LEU A 22 -2.32 -1.99 -5.96
C LEU A 22 -2.29 -0.55 -6.49
N GLN A 23 -1.09 0.00 -6.71
CA GLN A 23 -0.90 1.34 -7.25
C GLN A 23 -1.49 1.52 -8.66
N ASN A 24 -1.47 0.48 -9.49
CA ASN A 24 -1.98 0.55 -10.87
C ASN A 24 -3.50 0.45 -10.95
N ARG A 25 -4.14 -0.17 -9.95
CA ARG A 25 -5.60 -0.43 -9.94
C ARG A 25 -6.36 0.54 -9.04
N HIS A 26 -5.69 1.14 -8.06
CA HIS A 26 -6.32 1.93 -7.01
C HIS A 26 -5.63 3.28 -6.83
N GLU A 27 -6.43 4.27 -6.44
CA GLU A 27 -5.91 5.54 -5.94
C GLU A 27 -5.65 5.38 -4.45
N ILE A 28 -4.38 5.38 -4.06
CA ILE A 28 -3.97 5.06 -2.68
C ILE A 28 -3.81 6.34 -1.87
N PHE A 29 -4.38 6.32 -0.68
CA PHE A 29 -4.24 7.36 0.33
C PHE A 29 -3.54 6.80 1.56
N ILE A 30 -2.57 7.54 2.09
CA ILE A 30 -1.86 7.23 3.34
C ILE A 30 -1.80 8.48 4.21
N SER A 31 -1.68 8.33 5.53
CA SER A 31 -1.37 9.49 6.38
C SER A 31 0.13 9.82 6.34
N SER A 32 0.50 11.02 6.80
CA SER A 32 1.92 11.37 6.98
C SER A 32 2.61 10.46 7.99
N VAL A 33 1.89 10.03 9.04
CA VAL A 33 2.41 9.08 10.05
C VAL A 33 2.75 7.74 9.41
N VAL A 34 1.88 7.22 8.54
CA VAL A 34 2.12 5.96 7.82
C VAL A 34 3.37 6.06 6.94
N LYS A 35 3.61 7.21 6.30
CA LYS A 35 4.83 7.44 5.51
C LYS A 35 6.08 7.31 6.39
N ASP A 36 6.07 7.92 7.57
CA ASP A 36 7.21 7.86 8.50
C ASP A 36 7.42 6.45 9.09
N GLU A 37 6.33 5.74 9.40
CA GLU A 37 6.38 4.34 9.85
C GLU A 37 6.99 3.40 8.80
N CYS A 38 6.66 3.59 7.51
CA CYS A 38 7.21 2.79 6.42
C CYS A 38 8.72 3.00 6.21
N LEU A 39 9.25 4.17 6.57
CA LEU A 39 10.68 4.49 6.48
C LEU A 39 11.51 3.69 7.51
N HIS A 40 10.88 3.30 8.62
CA HIS A 40 11.52 2.66 9.77
C HIS A 40 10.89 1.31 10.13
N CYS A 41 10.38 0.58 9.15
CA CYS A 41 9.68 -0.68 9.42
C CYS A 41 10.62 -1.85 9.69
N PHE A 42 10.13 -2.79 10.52
CA PHE A 42 10.79 -4.06 10.82
C PHE A 42 9.84 -5.20 10.46
N THR A 43 10.30 -6.12 9.63
CA THR A 43 9.56 -7.30 9.21
C THR A 43 10.44 -8.52 9.39
N GLN A 44 9.91 -9.53 10.06
CA GLN A 44 10.64 -10.78 10.37
C GLN A 44 12.01 -10.55 11.04
N GLY A 45 12.11 -9.53 11.90
CA GLY A 45 13.33 -9.19 12.62
C GLY A 45 14.41 -8.47 11.79
N LYS A 46 14.13 -8.13 10.52
CA LYS A 46 15.02 -7.33 9.68
C LYS A 46 14.47 -5.94 9.49
N ARG A 47 15.35 -4.94 9.57
CA ARG A 47 15.00 -3.57 9.21
C ARG A 47 14.80 -3.51 7.70
N GLN A 48 13.64 -3.04 7.29
CA GLN A 48 13.35 -2.72 5.90
C GLN A 48 13.27 -1.20 5.73
N PHE A 49 13.47 -0.77 4.49
CA PHE A 49 13.39 0.63 4.13
C PHE A 49 12.52 0.77 2.90
N ILE A 50 11.28 1.20 3.12
CA ILE A 50 10.33 1.46 2.04
C ILE A 50 10.37 2.97 1.76
N ASP A 51 11.07 3.33 0.69
CA ASP A 51 11.15 4.72 0.23
C ASP A 51 9.88 5.12 -0.52
N MET A 52 8.90 5.63 0.23
CA MET A 52 7.61 6.08 -0.30
C MET A 52 7.71 7.35 -1.13
N GLU A 53 8.83 8.11 -1.09
CA GLU A 53 8.97 9.35 -1.86
C GLU A 53 8.89 9.10 -3.37
N LYS A 54 9.50 8.00 -3.83
CA LYS A 54 9.44 7.61 -5.25
C LYS A 54 8.02 7.31 -5.70
N ASP A 55 7.27 6.64 -4.84
CA ASP A 55 5.89 6.24 -5.12
C ASP A 55 4.93 7.44 -5.08
N ILE A 56 5.13 8.38 -4.15
CA ILE A 56 4.38 9.63 -4.08
C ILE A 56 4.66 10.49 -5.32
N LYS A 57 5.92 10.59 -5.76
CA LYS A 57 6.29 11.35 -6.97
C LYS A 57 5.70 10.76 -8.25
N ARG A 58 5.43 9.46 -8.30
CA ARG A 58 4.72 8.80 -9.40
C ARG A 58 3.23 9.14 -9.45
N GLY A 59 2.67 9.74 -8.40
CA GLY A 59 1.31 10.29 -8.37
C GLY A 59 0.18 9.28 -8.09
N SER A 60 0.51 7.99 -7.96
CA SER A 60 -0.42 6.92 -7.58
C SER A 60 -0.76 6.92 -6.08
N ILE A 61 0.05 7.60 -5.27
CA ILE A 61 -0.13 7.74 -3.82
C ILE A 61 -0.33 9.20 -3.45
N LYS A 62 -1.35 9.47 -2.63
CA LYS A 62 -1.67 10.79 -2.09
C LYS A 62 -1.60 10.77 -0.57
N ILE A 63 -0.91 11.76 0.01
CA ILE A 63 -0.93 11.94 1.46
C ILE A 63 -2.26 12.58 1.86
N LEU A 64 -2.96 11.94 2.79
CA LEU A 64 -4.18 12.45 3.38
C LEU A 64 -3.82 13.57 4.36
N THR A 65 -4.16 14.80 3.98
CA THR A 65 -4.07 15.97 4.85
C THR A 65 -5.44 16.26 5.47
N LEU A 66 -5.47 17.02 6.57
CA LEU A 66 -6.69 17.50 7.23
C LEU A 66 -7.63 18.27 6.28
N GLU A 67 -7.07 18.95 5.27
CA GLU A 67 -7.84 19.68 4.26
C GLU A 67 -8.48 18.74 3.23
N ASN A 68 -7.73 17.71 2.81
CA ASN A 68 -8.19 16.74 1.82
C ASN A 68 -9.17 15.72 2.42
N SER A 69 -9.06 15.41 3.72
CA SER A 69 -9.94 14.46 4.41
C SER A 69 -11.41 14.87 4.39
N ARG A 70 -11.70 16.18 4.40
CA ARG A 70 -13.07 16.72 4.31
C ARG A 70 -13.69 16.58 2.92
N ARG A 71 -12.87 16.46 1.87
CA ARG A 71 -13.30 16.41 0.47
C ARG A 71 -13.33 14.99 -0.10
N ILE A 72 -12.66 14.04 0.55
CA ILE A 72 -12.54 12.67 0.07
C ILE A 72 -13.49 11.76 0.86
N ARG A 73 -14.50 11.21 0.20
CA ARG A 73 -15.21 10.02 0.69
C ARG A 73 -14.28 8.81 0.53
N LEU A 74 -13.64 8.39 1.63
CA LEU A 74 -12.79 7.20 1.67
C LEU A 74 -13.70 5.98 1.89
N PRO A 75 -13.87 5.09 0.89
CA PRO A 75 -14.91 4.06 0.97
C PRO A 75 -14.58 2.91 1.92
N TYR A 76 -13.31 2.61 2.18
CA TYR A 76 -12.94 1.43 2.98
C TYR A 76 -11.60 1.64 3.67
N LYS A 77 -11.49 1.22 4.94
CA LYS A 77 -10.21 0.91 5.57
C LYS A 77 -9.73 -0.40 4.97
N CYS A 78 -8.54 -0.42 4.38
CA CYS A 78 -7.98 -1.67 3.86
C CYS A 78 -7.70 -2.60 5.06
N THR A 79 -8.43 -3.72 5.16
CA THR A 79 -8.27 -4.70 6.24
C THR A 79 -7.39 -5.87 5.76
N GLU A 80 -6.88 -6.68 6.69
CA GLU A 80 -6.11 -7.90 6.35
C GLU A 80 -6.87 -8.84 5.40
N LYS A 81 -8.21 -8.92 5.53
CA LYS A 81 -9.06 -9.68 4.62
C LYS A 81 -9.03 -9.14 3.18
N ALA A 82 -9.06 -7.80 3.03
CA ALA A 82 -8.93 -7.16 1.73
C ALA A 82 -7.54 -7.39 1.11
N LEU A 83 -6.49 -7.40 1.94
CA LEU A 83 -5.14 -7.72 1.48
C LEU A 83 -5.05 -9.12 0.86
N ARG A 84 -5.64 -10.14 1.49
CA ARG A 84 -5.69 -11.51 0.95
C ARG A 84 -6.50 -11.63 -0.33
N GLU A 85 -7.54 -10.81 -0.50
CA GLU A 85 -8.28 -10.70 -1.76
C GLU A 85 -7.40 -10.11 -2.86
N PHE A 86 -6.66 -9.03 -2.57
CA PHE A 86 -5.72 -8.44 -3.51
C PHE A 86 -4.56 -9.37 -3.86
N GLU A 87 -4.02 -10.13 -2.91
CA GLU A 87 -3.02 -11.17 -3.18
C GLU A 87 -3.55 -12.20 -4.17
N ARG A 88 -4.78 -12.70 -3.96
CA ARG A 88 -5.41 -13.68 -4.84
C ARG A 88 -5.62 -13.13 -6.25
N GLU A 89 -6.09 -11.88 -6.36
CA GLU A 89 -6.25 -11.23 -7.66
C GLU A 89 -4.91 -10.98 -8.34
N ALA A 90 -3.89 -10.53 -7.61
CA ALA A 90 -2.55 -10.34 -8.15
C ALA A 90 -1.96 -11.67 -8.64
N LEU A 91 -2.12 -12.74 -7.88
CA LEU A 91 -1.73 -14.10 -8.27
C LEU A 91 -2.39 -14.56 -9.56
N GLN A 92 -3.69 -14.30 -9.71
CA GLN A 92 -4.45 -14.66 -10.92
C GLN A 92 -4.08 -13.81 -12.14
N ASN A 93 -3.78 -12.51 -11.95
CA ASN A 93 -3.50 -11.59 -13.05
C ASN A 93 -2.04 -11.62 -13.52
N PHE A 94 -1.09 -11.86 -12.61
CA PHE A 94 0.34 -11.82 -12.93
C PHE A 94 0.94 -13.22 -13.03
N GLY A 95 0.30 -14.23 -12.44
CA GLY A 95 0.91 -15.53 -12.21
C GLY A 95 2.13 -15.35 -11.32
N THR A 96 2.12 -15.83 -10.08
CA THR A 96 3.41 -15.92 -9.39
C THR A 96 4.34 -16.77 -10.26
N THR A 97 5.40 -16.15 -10.76
CA THR A 97 6.71 -16.76 -10.92
C THR A 97 7.06 -17.42 -9.58
N ARG A 98 6.49 -18.61 -9.35
CA ARG A 98 7.15 -19.67 -8.61
C ARG A 98 8.19 -20.21 -9.57
N GLU A 99 9.31 -19.52 -9.68
CA GLU A 99 10.50 -20.17 -10.21
C GLU A 99 11.12 -21.02 -9.09
N CYS A 100 11.53 -22.21 -9.52
CA CYS A 100 11.89 -23.41 -8.76
C CYS A 100 13.07 -23.25 -7.80
#